data_AF-A0A9D9DNI5-F1
#
_entry.id   AF-A0A9D9DNI5-F1
#
_cell.length_a   1.000
_cell.length_b   1.000
_cell.length_c   1.000
_cell.angle_alpha   90.00
_cell.angle_beta   90.00
_cell.angle_gamma   90.00
#
_symmetry.space_group_name_H-M   'P 1'
#
loop_
_entity.id
_entity.type
_entity.pdbx_description
1 polymer ?
#
loop_
_entity_poly.entity_id
_entity_poly.type
_entity_poly.pdbx_seq_one_letter_code
_entity_poly.pdbx_strand_id
1 'polypeptide(L)'
;MKKNKIKILVCYHKKDKLFKNDVLVPVHCGRALACEASKDGKMSEQDYQWMLDNMIGDDTDDNISELNRDINEWSAIYWAWKNYDKLGNPDYIGLCHYRRLFDFSDVIKTTNYSLLNRLGLNKKDLNKLLSKYDFVYREGFKVHDNTQHTFDYYQLNVNLSENYHSILYKQFQKFENEQVFYAGNMFIMKKDDFFNYCENVFPLMFDFLNKPKDEVNQNF
;
A
#
# COMPACT_ATOMS: atom_id res chain seq x y z
N MET A 1 -23.11 -0.10 -19.62
CA MET A 1 -22.36 0.31 -18.40
C MET A 1 -20.99 0.80 -18.83
N LYS A 2 -20.56 1.98 -18.39
CA LYS A 2 -19.22 2.52 -18.67
C LYS A 2 -18.21 1.59 -18.00
N LYS A 3 -17.20 1.11 -18.74
CA LYS A 3 -16.15 0.26 -18.15
C LYS A 3 -15.22 1.14 -17.33
N ASN A 4 -15.06 0.84 -16.05
CA ASN A 4 -14.19 1.59 -15.15
C ASN A 4 -12.72 1.43 -15.57
N LYS A 5 -11.95 2.50 -15.43
CA LYS A 5 -10.49 2.48 -15.45
C LYS A 5 -10.00 2.00 -14.10
N ILE A 6 -9.25 0.91 -14.09
CA ILE A 6 -8.78 0.25 -12.86
C ILE A 6 -7.26 0.14 -12.97
N LYS A 7 -6.54 0.54 -11.92
CA LYS A 7 -5.10 0.36 -11.80
C LYS A 7 -4.76 -0.16 -10.41
N ILE A 8 -4.11 -1.32 -10.33
CA ILE A 8 -3.62 -1.92 -9.10
C ILE A 8 -2.09 -1.91 -9.20
N LEU A 9 -1.46 -1.15 -8.32
CA LEU A 9 -0.02 -1.06 -8.23
C LEU A 9 0.53 -2.34 -7.58
N VAL A 10 1.44 -3.02 -8.27
CA VAL A 10 2.12 -4.20 -7.75
C VAL A 10 3.51 -3.76 -7.33
N CYS A 11 3.76 -3.66 -6.02
CA CYS A 11 5.00 -3.13 -5.48
C CYS A 11 6.11 -4.19 -5.48
N TYR A 12 7.25 -3.87 -6.09
CA TYR A 12 8.48 -4.66 -6.14
C TYR A 12 9.63 -3.86 -5.53
N HIS A 13 10.50 -4.51 -4.77
CA HIS A 13 11.80 -3.95 -4.33
C HIS A 13 12.99 -4.71 -4.92
N LYS A 14 12.72 -5.77 -5.69
CA LYS A 14 13.70 -6.59 -6.41
C LYS A 14 13.02 -7.35 -7.54
N LYS A 15 13.83 -7.84 -8.48
CA LYS A 15 13.37 -8.69 -9.57
C LYS A 15 12.73 -9.96 -9.04
N ASP A 16 11.55 -10.26 -9.58
CA ASP A 16 10.80 -11.48 -9.34
C ASP A 16 9.83 -11.68 -10.52
N LYS A 17 8.92 -12.64 -10.40
CA LYS A 17 7.85 -12.88 -11.36
C LYS A 17 7.06 -11.59 -11.63
N LEU A 18 7.04 -11.19 -12.90
CA LEU A 18 6.34 -9.99 -13.35
C LEU A 18 4.84 -10.23 -13.44
N PHE A 19 4.06 -9.43 -12.72
CA PHE A 19 2.61 -9.41 -12.77
C PHE A 19 2.14 -8.11 -13.43
N LYS A 20 1.84 -8.18 -14.72
CA LYS A 20 1.49 -7.02 -15.54
C LYS A 20 0.36 -7.37 -16.50
N ASN A 21 -0.64 -6.50 -16.58
CA ASN A 21 -1.69 -6.52 -17.61
C ASN A 21 -2.40 -5.15 -17.62
N ASP A 22 -3.56 -5.05 -18.26
CA ASP A 22 -4.31 -3.78 -18.38
C ASP A 22 -4.64 -3.12 -17.03
N VAL A 23 -4.76 -3.91 -15.96
CA VAL A 23 -5.13 -3.44 -14.61
C VAL A 23 -3.97 -3.47 -13.63
N LEU A 24 -3.00 -4.38 -13.79
CA LEU A 24 -1.84 -4.49 -12.90
C LEU A 24 -0.67 -3.65 -13.41
N VAL A 25 -0.21 -2.72 -12.58
CA VAL A 25 0.92 -1.83 -12.86
C VAL A 25 2.09 -2.18 -11.93
N PRO A 26 3.13 -2.86 -12.42
CA PRO A 26 4.36 -3.04 -11.68
C PRO A 26 4.99 -1.68 -11.30
N VAL A 27 5.37 -1.53 -10.03
CA VAL A 27 6.06 -0.35 -9.48
C VAL A 27 7.33 -0.80 -8.75
N HIS A 28 8.47 -0.21 -9.12
CA HIS A 28 9.71 -0.29 -8.36
C HIS A 28 9.58 0.66 -7.16
N CYS A 29 9.27 0.07 -6.00
CA CYS A 29 9.04 0.73 -4.75
C CYS A 29 10.38 0.97 -4.03
N GLY A 30 10.62 2.20 -3.58
CA GLY A 30 11.92 2.61 -3.02
C GLY A 30 13.03 2.66 -4.06
N ARG A 31 12.71 2.98 -5.32
CA ARG A 31 13.68 2.97 -6.42
C ARG A 31 14.88 3.89 -6.16
N ALA A 32 14.68 5.00 -5.44
CA ALA A 32 15.76 5.91 -5.04
C ALA A 32 16.88 5.20 -4.24
N LEU A 33 16.56 4.11 -3.54
CA LEU A 33 17.47 3.37 -2.69
C LEU A 33 17.90 2.01 -3.30
N ALA A 34 17.49 1.71 -4.53
CA ALA A 34 17.59 0.36 -5.11
C ALA A 34 19.03 -0.19 -5.22
N CYS A 35 20.01 0.70 -5.45
CA CYS A 35 21.41 0.34 -5.62
C CYS A 35 22.23 0.38 -4.31
N GLU A 36 21.61 0.75 -3.21
CA GLU A 36 22.23 0.73 -1.90
C GLU A 36 22.14 -0.67 -1.26
N ALA A 37 23.02 -0.95 -0.30
CA ALA A 37 22.96 -2.20 0.44
C ALA A 37 21.74 -2.21 1.38
N SER A 38 21.06 -3.35 1.43
CA SER A 38 19.93 -3.61 2.32
C SER A 38 20.13 -4.93 3.09
N LYS A 39 19.20 -5.27 3.98
CA LYS A 39 19.16 -6.60 4.63
C LYS A 39 19.06 -7.77 3.65
N ASP A 40 18.55 -7.52 2.44
CA ASP A 40 18.41 -8.49 1.37
C ASP A 40 19.63 -8.49 0.41
N GLY A 41 20.68 -7.74 0.75
CA GLY A 41 21.87 -7.54 -0.08
C GLY A 41 21.78 -6.29 -0.96
N LYS A 42 22.65 -6.22 -1.97
CA LYS A 42 22.70 -5.15 -2.97
C LYS A 42 22.18 -5.69 -4.31
N MET A 43 21.30 -4.94 -4.97
CA MET A 43 20.77 -5.31 -6.28
C MET A 43 21.88 -5.35 -7.33
N SER A 44 21.86 -6.35 -8.20
CA SER A 44 22.79 -6.41 -9.35
C SER A 44 22.39 -5.38 -10.40
N GLU A 45 23.35 -4.89 -11.19
CA GLU A 45 23.07 -3.97 -12.31
C GLU A 45 22.08 -4.59 -13.31
N GLN A 46 22.20 -5.89 -13.56
CA GLN A 46 21.33 -6.63 -14.46
C GLN A 46 19.88 -6.68 -13.95
N ASP A 47 19.70 -6.88 -12.64
CA ASP A 47 18.37 -6.89 -12.04
C ASP A 47 17.79 -5.48 -11.96
N TYR A 48 18.61 -4.46 -11.67
CA TYR A 48 18.19 -3.07 -11.70
C TYR A 48 17.71 -2.66 -13.09
N GLN A 49 18.47 -2.96 -14.14
CA GLN A 49 18.06 -2.71 -15.52
C GLN A 49 16.77 -3.45 -15.88
N TRP A 50 16.63 -4.73 -15.48
CA TRP A 50 15.39 -5.47 -15.70
C TRP A 50 14.19 -4.79 -15.03
N MET A 51 14.36 -4.23 -13.84
CA MET A 51 13.30 -3.48 -13.17
C MET A 51 12.96 -2.21 -13.97
N LEU A 52 13.95 -1.42 -14.39
CA LEU A 52 13.72 -0.21 -15.20
C LEU A 52 12.92 -0.49 -16.50
N ASP A 53 13.22 -1.61 -17.17
CA ASP A 53 12.55 -1.98 -18.42
C ASP A 53 11.09 -2.44 -18.25
N ASN A 54 10.74 -2.93 -17.05
CA ASN A 54 9.48 -3.65 -16.84
C ASN A 54 8.46 -2.91 -15.97
N MET A 55 8.89 -1.96 -15.15
CA MET A 55 8.06 -1.26 -14.17
C MET A 55 8.36 0.24 -14.09
N ILE A 56 7.35 1.02 -13.68
CA ILE A 56 7.55 2.43 -13.34
C ILE A 56 8.28 2.53 -11.99
N GLY A 57 8.89 3.68 -11.68
CA GLY A 57 9.50 3.95 -10.38
C GLY A 57 8.66 4.91 -9.56
N ASP A 58 8.75 4.77 -8.23
CA ASP A 58 8.12 5.68 -7.27
C ASP A 58 9.00 6.90 -6.91
N ASP A 59 10.09 7.15 -7.64
CA ASP A 59 11.12 8.17 -7.42
C ASP A 59 11.12 9.26 -8.52
N THR A 60 9.99 9.44 -9.21
CA THR A 60 9.82 10.45 -10.27
C THR A 60 8.88 11.54 -9.81
N ASP A 61 9.12 12.78 -10.25
CA ASP A 61 8.28 13.95 -9.93
C ASP A 61 8.14 14.17 -8.41
N ASP A 62 6.94 14.52 -7.92
CA ASP A 62 6.67 14.64 -6.48
C ASP A 62 6.62 13.24 -5.84
N ASN A 63 7.62 12.96 -5.00
CA ASN A 63 7.85 11.64 -4.46
C ASN A 63 8.58 11.66 -3.10
N ILE A 64 8.56 10.52 -2.42
CA ILE A 64 9.27 10.26 -1.15
C ILE A 64 9.95 8.89 -1.18
N SER A 65 10.47 8.47 -2.34
CA SER A 65 11.05 7.14 -2.54
C SER A 65 12.23 6.86 -1.59
N GLU A 66 12.99 7.90 -1.25
CA GLU A 66 14.09 7.87 -0.27
C GLU A 66 13.64 7.49 1.15
N LEU A 67 12.36 7.62 1.49
CA LEU A 67 11.81 7.23 2.80
C LEU A 67 11.37 5.76 2.84
N ASN A 68 11.45 5.02 1.74
CA ASN A 68 10.91 3.67 1.63
C ASN A 68 11.41 2.70 2.72
N ARG A 69 12.64 2.86 3.22
CA ARG A 69 13.14 2.03 4.32
C ARG A 69 12.44 2.26 5.65
N ASP A 70 11.90 3.45 5.89
CA ASP A 70 11.14 3.78 7.09
C ASP A 70 9.64 3.48 6.91
N ILE A 71 9.09 3.65 5.71
CA ILE A 71 7.62 3.60 5.48
C ILE A 71 7.13 2.49 4.51
N ASN A 72 8.04 1.68 3.96
CA ASN A 72 7.73 0.61 3.00
C ASN A 72 6.88 1.12 1.81
N GLU A 73 5.85 0.38 1.37
CA GLU A 73 5.07 0.69 0.16
C GLU A 73 4.28 2.01 0.20
N TRP A 74 4.32 2.73 1.33
CA TRP A 74 3.76 4.06 1.43
C TRP A 74 4.45 5.09 0.53
N SER A 75 5.71 4.87 0.14
CA SER A 75 6.36 5.69 -0.89
C SER A 75 5.67 5.55 -2.25
N ALA A 76 5.26 4.33 -2.62
CA ALA A 76 4.50 4.06 -3.84
C ALA A 76 3.05 4.59 -3.75
N ILE A 77 2.40 4.51 -2.58
CA ILE A 77 1.09 5.14 -2.33
C ILE A 77 1.19 6.66 -2.53
N TYR A 78 2.20 7.29 -1.94
CA TYR A 78 2.41 8.73 -2.06
C TYR A 78 2.64 9.15 -3.51
N TRP A 79 3.54 8.44 -4.20
CA TRP A 79 3.82 8.70 -5.61
C TRP A 79 2.54 8.60 -6.45
N ALA A 80 1.72 7.56 -6.22
CA ALA A 80 0.47 7.39 -6.94
C ALA A 80 -0.54 8.51 -6.66
N TRP A 81 -0.59 9.02 -5.43
CA TRP A 81 -1.42 10.16 -5.06
C TRP A 81 -0.99 11.45 -5.78
N LYS A 82 0.30 11.75 -5.76
CA LYS A 82 0.84 12.97 -6.36
C LYS A 82 0.90 12.94 -7.89
N ASN A 83 0.98 11.75 -8.47
CA ASN A 83 1.14 11.52 -9.91
C ASN A 83 -0.04 10.73 -10.51
N TYR A 84 -1.24 10.91 -9.96
CA TYR A 84 -2.42 10.11 -10.30
C TYR A 84 -2.83 10.21 -11.77
N ASP A 85 -2.56 11.34 -12.42
CA ASP A 85 -2.78 11.58 -13.84
C ASP A 85 -1.89 10.70 -14.72
N LYS A 86 -0.65 10.42 -14.28
CA LYS A 86 0.29 9.51 -14.96
C LYS A 86 -0.20 8.06 -14.97
N LEU A 87 -1.08 7.70 -14.04
CA LEU A 87 -1.78 6.42 -14.01
C LEU A 87 -3.01 6.39 -14.94
N GLY A 88 -3.27 7.47 -15.68
CA GLY A 88 -4.39 7.59 -16.61
C GLY A 88 -5.71 7.98 -15.94
N ASN A 89 -5.63 8.56 -14.73
CA ASN A 89 -6.77 8.92 -13.88
C ASN A 89 -7.74 7.75 -13.70
N PRO A 90 -7.32 6.67 -13.02
CA PRO A 90 -8.20 5.53 -12.80
C PRO A 90 -9.43 5.92 -11.95
N ASP A 91 -10.55 5.24 -12.17
CA ASP A 91 -11.74 5.37 -11.33
C ASP A 91 -11.56 4.58 -10.02
N TYR A 92 -10.77 3.49 -10.09
CA TYR A 92 -10.37 2.67 -8.96
C TYR A 92 -8.86 2.45 -8.95
N ILE A 93 -8.26 2.66 -7.79
CA ILE A 93 -6.85 2.39 -7.55
C ILE A 93 -6.69 1.32 -6.48
N GLY A 94 -5.70 0.46 -6.64
CA GLY A 94 -5.33 -0.52 -5.64
C GLY A 94 -3.84 -0.63 -5.46
N LEU A 95 -3.44 -1.34 -4.41
CA LEU A 95 -2.07 -1.69 -4.13
C LEU A 95 -2.00 -3.14 -3.67
N CYS A 96 -1.01 -3.87 -4.19
CA CYS A 96 -0.66 -5.19 -3.71
C CYS A 96 0.85 -5.42 -3.74
N HIS A 97 1.29 -6.49 -3.08
CA HIS A 97 2.68 -6.90 -3.06
C HIS A 97 2.98 -7.82 -4.24
N TYR A 98 4.20 -7.77 -4.77
CA TYR A 98 4.62 -8.72 -5.80
C TYR A 98 4.56 -10.20 -5.38
N ARG A 99 4.60 -10.52 -4.07
CA ARG A 99 4.42 -11.90 -3.55
C ARG A 99 3.05 -12.20 -2.98
N ARG A 100 2.18 -11.20 -2.83
CA ARG A 100 0.83 -11.37 -2.26
C ARG A 100 -0.15 -10.64 -3.15
N LEU A 101 -0.86 -11.41 -3.96
CA LEU A 101 -1.92 -10.93 -4.84
C LEU A 101 -3.28 -11.19 -4.21
N PHE A 102 -4.29 -10.43 -4.63
CA PHE A 102 -5.67 -10.76 -4.28
C PHE A 102 -6.11 -12.03 -5.01
N ASP A 103 -6.85 -12.88 -4.30
CA ASP A 103 -7.49 -14.06 -4.86
C ASP A 103 -9.01 -13.89 -4.78
N PHE A 104 -9.64 -13.77 -5.95
CA PHE A 104 -11.09 -13.68 -6.07
C PHE A 104 -11.71 -14.95 -6.65
N SER A 105 -10.99 -16.07 -6.67
CA SER A 105 -11.45 -17.33 -7.31
C SER A 105 -12.71 -17.94 -6.65
N ASP A 106 -13.02 -17.56 -5.40
CA ASP A 106 -14.26 -17.96 -4.73
C ASP A 106 -15.49 -17.21 -5.26
N VAL A 107 -15.32 -15.95 -5.66
CA VAL A 107 -16.40 -15.08 -6.15
C VAL A 107 -16.46 -15.00 -7.68
N ILE A 108 -15.32 -15.26 -8.35
CA ILE A 108 -15.15 -15.22 -9.80
C ILE A 108 -14.76 -16.61 -10.29
N LYS A 109 -15.65 -17.24 -11.07
CA LYS A 109 -15.37 -18.49 -11.77
C LYS A 109 -14.99 -18.20 -13.22
N THR A 110 -13.88 -18.76 -13.68
CA THR A 110 -13.37 -18.59 -15.05
C THR A 110 -12.95 -19.92 -15.66
N THR A 111 -13.02 -20.02 -16.98
CA THR A 111 -12.50 -21.15 -17.77
C THR A 111 -11.09 -20.89 -18.32
N ASN A 112 -10.53 -19.69 -18.11
CA ASN A 112 -9.16 -19.36 -18.49
C ASN A 112 -8.20 -19.63 -17.33
N TYR A 113 -7.27 -20.58 -17.53
CA TYR A 113 -6.41 -21.10 -16.46
C TYR A 113 -5.09 -20.35 -16.26
N SER A 114 -4.87 -19.21 -16.92
CA SER A 114 -3.73 -18.37 -16.56
C SER A 114 -3.86 -17.88 -15.11
N LEU A 115 -2.74 -17.75 -14.40
CA LEU A 115 -2.74 -17.41 -12.97
C LEU A 115 -3.59 -16.16 -12.66
N LEU A 116 -3.36 -15.06 -13.39
CA LEU A 116 -4.09 -13.80 -13.15
C LEU A 116 -5.59 -13.93 -13.46
N ASN A 117 -5.98 -14.71 -14.47
CA ASN A 117 -7.39 -14.94 -14.76
C ASN A 117 -8.05 -15.80 -13.68
N ARG A 118 -7.37 -16.85 -13.20
CA ARG A 118 -7.86 -17.69 -12.10
C ARG A 118 -8.10 -16.90 -10.82
N LEU A 119 -7.22 -15.94 -10.53
CA LEU A 119 -7.34 -15.05 -9.37
C LEU A 119 -8.40 -13.94 -9.58
N GLY A 120 -9.00 -13.81 -10.77
CA GLY A 120 -9.94 -12.73 -11.09
C GLY A 120 -9.27 -11.36 -11.32
N LEU A 121 -7.95 -11.31 -11.48
CA LEU A 121 -7.14 -10.10 -11.70
C LEU A 121 -7.10 -9.69 -13.17
N ASN A 122 -8.28 -9.61 -13.79
CA ASN A 122 -8.45 -9.08 -15.14
C ASN A 122 -9.56 -8.02 -15.15
N LYS A 123 -9.54 -7.18 -16.18
CA LYS A 123 -10.45 -6.03 -16.29
C LYS A 123 -11.92 -6.42 -16.20
N LYS A 124 -12.33 -7.52 -16.84
CA LYS A 124 -13.75 -7.93 -16.88
C LYS A 124 -14.23 -8.32 -15.48
N ASP A 125 -13.48 -9.17 -14.80
CA ASP A 125 -13.89 -9.73 -13.53
C ASP A 125 -13.79 -8.70 -12.40
N LEU A 126 -12.76 -7.85 -12.39
CA LEU A 126 -12.67 -6.73 -11.45
C LEU A 126 -13.81 -5.72 -11.64
N ASN A 127 -14.23 -5.40 -12.88
CA ASN A 127 -15.39 -4.52 -13.09
C ASN A 127 -16.67 -5.13 -12.49
N LYS A 128 -16.85 -6.45 -12.60
CA LYS A 128 -17.99 -7.16 -12.00
C LYS A 128 -17.93 -7.16 -10.47
N LEU A 129 -16.73 -7.28 -9.90
CA LEU A 129 -16.51 -7.23 -8.46
C LEU A 129 -16.79 -5.81 -7.92
N LEU A 130 -16.13 -4.80 -8.49
CA LEU A 130 -16.18 -3.41 -8.04
C LEU A 130 -17.50 -2.70 -8.33
N SER A 131 -18.37 -3.29 -9.16
CA SER A 131 -19.76 -2.81 -9.28
C SER A 131 -20.61 -3.14 -8.05
N LYS A 132 -20.13 -4.01 -7.16
CA LYS A 132 -20.83 -4.46 -5.95
C LYS A 132 -20.20 -3.95 -4.67
N TYR A 133 -18.93 -3.56 -4.71
CA TYR A 133 -18.14 -3.18 -3.56
C TYR A 133 -17.40 -1.87 -3.86
N ASP A 134 -17.47 -0.93 -2.93
CA ASP A 134 -16.78 0.35 -3.03
C ASP A 134 -15.31 0.25 -2.61
N PHE A 135 -15.03 -0.70 -1.70
CA PHE A 135 -13.73 -0.95 -1.11
C PHE A 135 -13.47 -2.45 -1.04
N VAL A 136 -12.28 -2.87 -1.43
CA VAL A 136 -11.78 -4.23 -1.30
C VAL A 136 -10.55 -4.22 -0.42
N TYR A 137 -10.56 -5.07 0.59
CA TYR A 137 -9.46 -5.27 1.51
C TYR A 137 -9.39 -6.75 1.88
N ARG A 138 -8.31 -7.14 2.54
CA ARG A 138 -8.21 -8.51 3.06
C ARG A 138 -9.16 -8.72 4.24
N GLU A 139 -9.52 -9.98 4.48
CA GLU A 139 -10.30 -10.36 5.65
C GLU A 139 -9.58 -9.94 6.95
N GLY A 140 -10.35 -9.36 7.87
CA GLY A 140 -9.84 -8.90 9.15
C GLY A 140 -9.66 -10.05 10.14
N PHE A 141 -8.73 -9.88 11.06
CA PHE A 141 -8.46 -10.83 12.14
C PHE A 141 -9.36 -10.55 13.33
N LYS A 142 -9.94 -11.59 13.94
CA LYS A 142 -10.66 -11.42 15.21
C LYS A 142 -9.65 -11.15 16.33
N VAL A 143 -9.90 -10.10 17.11
CA VAL A 143 -8.95 -9.56 18.11
C VAL A 143 -8.85 -10.46 19.36
N HIS A 144 -9.76 -11.44 19.53
CA HIS A 144 -9.85 -12.34 20.69
C HIS A 144 -8.68 -13.32 20.92
N ASP A 145 -7.76 -13.46 19.96
CA ASP A 145 -6.57 -14.31 20.12
C ASP A 145 -5.38 -13.47 20.63
N ASN A 146 -5.28 -13.27 21.95
CA ASN A 146 -4.08 -12.79 22.67
C ASN A 146 -3.27 -11.63 22.02
N THR A 147 -3.91 -10.72 21.29
CA THR A 147 -3.26 -9.52 20.73
C THR A 147 -2.97 -8.43 21.77
N GLN A 148 -3.28 -8.71 23.03
CA GLN A 148 -3.09 -7.85 24.21
C GLN A 148 -1.62 -7.54 24.55
N HIS A 149 -0.66 -7.83 23.66
CA HIS A 149 0.77 -7.69 23.93
C HIS A 149 1.59 -6.85 22.94
N THR A 150 1.01 -5.99 22.09
CA THR A 150 1.86 -5.05 21.28
C THR A 150 1.29 -3.67 21.03
N PHE A 151 0.00 -3.43 21.30
CA PHE A 151 -0.57 -2.08 21.29
C PHE A 151 -0.52 -1.44 22.69
N ASP A 152 0.43 -1.88 23.53
CA ASP A 152 0.72 -1.17 24.76
C ASP A 152 1.03 0.29 24.39
N TYR A 153 0.20 1.18 24.89
CA TYR A 153 0.37 2.59 25.29
C TYR A 153 1.71 3.32 25.00
N TYR A 154 2.83 2.62 24.87
CA TYR A 154 4.19 3.11 24.61
C TYR A 154 4.38 3.91 23.31
N GLN A 155 3.47 3.84 22.31
CA GLN A 155 3.60 4.66 21.08
C GLN A 155 2.67 5.87 20.99
N LEU A 156 1.63 5.97 21.83
CA LEU A 156 0.73 7.15 21.82
C LEU A 156 1.26 8.33 22.65
N ASN A 157 2.32 8.13 23.44
CA ASN A 157 3.14 9.20 23.98
C ASN A 157 4.26 9.66 23.01
N VAL A 158 4.31 9.12 21.79
CA VAL A 158 5.42 9.33 20.86
C VAL A 158 5.05 10.41 19.84
N ASN A 159 5.80 11.51 19.91
CA ASN A 159 6.18 12.35 18.79
C ASN A 159 5.12 12.97 17.87
N LEU A 160 3.86 13.08 18.26
CA LEU A 160 2.88 13.84 17.48
C LEU A 160 2.74 15.28 17.99
N SER A 161 2.44 16.22 17.10
CA SER A 161 2.01 17.57 17.50
C SER A 161 0.63 17.50 18.17
N GLU A 162 0.34 18.47 19.04
CA GLU A 162 -0.96 18.56 19.75
C GLU A 162 -2.15 18.53 18.76
N ASN A 163 -1.95 19.03 17.55
CA ASN A 163 -2.93 19.06 16.47
C ASN A 163 -3.46 17.66 16.10
N TYR A 164 -2.60 16.65 16.03
CA TYR A 164 -2.99 15.29 15.63
C TYR A 164 -3.26 14.35 16.80
N HIS A 165 -2.72 14.67 17.99
CA HIS A 165 -2.92 13.86 19.19
C HIS A 165 -4.41 13.66 19.50
N SER A 166 -5.20 14.74 19.49
CA SER A 166 -6.64 14.65 19.81
C SER A 166 -7.46 13.84 18.80
N ILE A 167 -7.09 13.87 17.51
CA ILE A 167 -7.76 13.12 16.45
C ILE A 167 -7.44 11.63 16.60
N LEU A 168 -6.16 11.29 16.75
CA LEU A 168 -5.72 9.92 16.90
C LEU A 168 -6.18 9.28 18.20
N TYR A 169 -6.17 10.03 19.30
CA TYR A 169 -6.67 9.55 20.57
C TYR A 169 -8.13 9.08 20.46
N LYS A 170 -9.00 9.89 19.82
CA LYS A 170 -10.39 9.51 19.59
C LYS A 170 -10.53 8.28 18.68
N GLN A 171 -9.73 8.20 17.62
CA GLN A 171 -9.74 7.04 16.71
C GLN A 171 -9.24 5.78 17.43
N PHE A 172 -8.24 5.92 18.29
CA PHE A 172 -7.69 4.84 19.09
C PHE A 172 -8.69 4.30 20.11
N GLN A 173 -9.37 5.17 20.86
CA GLN A 173 -10.44 4.75 21.77
C GLN A 173 -11.54 3.98 21.05
N LYS A 174 -11.87 4.37 19.82
CA LYS A 174 -12.80 3.60 18.99
C LYS A 174 -12.22 2.23 18.63
N PHE A 175 -10.96 2.21 18.16
CA PHE A 175 -10.25 1.00 17.79
C PHE A 175 -10.14 -0.02 18.93
N GLU A 176 -9.91 0.41 20.17
CA GLU A 176 -9.86 -0.47 21.35
C GLU A 176 -11.17 -1.25 21.57
N ASN A 177 -12.30 -0.73 21.10
CA ASN A 177 -13.59 -1.39 21.20
C ASN A 177 -13.90 -2.31 19.99
N GLU A 178 -13.09 -2.26 18.92
CA GLU A 178 -13.29 -3.08 17.73
C GLU A 178 -12.91 -4.54 17.96
N GLN A 179 -13.67 -5.45 17.36
CA GLN A 179 -13.46 -6.90 17.49
C GLN A 179 -12.67 -7.48 16.32
N VAL A 180 -12.38 -6.65 15.30
CA VAL A 180 -11.74 -7.06 14.06
C VAL A 180 -10.62 -6.08 13.69
N PHE A 181 -9.43 -6.62 13.43
CA PHE A 181 -8.25 -5.86 13.02
C PHE A 181 -7.86 -6.13 11.56
N TYR A 182 -7.64 -5.06 10.81
CA TYR A 182 -7.35 -5.10 9.37
C TYR A 182 -5.87 -4.80 9.08
N ALA A 183 -4.99 -5.77 9.34
CA ALA A 183 -3.54 -5.57 9.13
C ALA A 183 -3.14 -5.49 7.65
N GLY A 184 -2.14 -4.67 7.33
CA GLY A 184 -1.53 -4.57 5.99
C GLY A 184 -1.80 -3.24 5.29
N ASN A 185 -1.43 -3.17 4.02
CA ASN A 185 -1.55 -1.99 3.16
C ASN A 185 -2.10 -2.32 1.76
N MET A 186 -2.67 -3.52 1.59
CA MET A 186 -3.25 -3.95 0.32
C MET A 186 -4.71 -3.57 0.23
N PHE A 187 -5.10 -2.82 -0.80
CA PHE A 187 -6.49 -2.39 -1.00
C PHE A 187 -6.85 -2.29 -2.49
N ILE A 188 -8.15 -2.17 -2.78
CA ILE A 188 -8.68 -1.59 -4.02
C ILE A 188 -9.83 -0.67 -3.62
N MET A 189 -9.77 0.61 -3.99
CA MET A 189 -10.77 1.60 -3.59
C MET A 189 -11.05 2.61 -4.72
N LYS A 190 -12.14 3.35 -4.60
CA LYS A 190 -12.45 4.44 -5.54
C LYS A 190 -11.44 5.57 -5.41
N LYS A 191 -11.31 6.38 -6.47
CA LYS A 191 -10.47 7.58 -6.48
C LYS A 191 -10.70 8.46 -5.25
N ASP A 192 -11.95 8.83 -4.97
CA ASP A 192 -12.24 9.81 -3.90
C ASP A 192 -11.86 9.27 -2.51
N ASP A 193 -12.09 7.97 -2.27
CA ASP A 193 -11.68 7.31 -1.03
C ASP A 193 -10.14 7.27 -0.90
N PHE A 194 -9.43 7.03 -2.00
CA PHE A 194 -7.97 7.03 -2.02
C PHE A 194 -7.38 8.43 -1.74
N PHE A 195 -7.95 9.47 -2.34
CA PHE A 195 -7.51 10.85 -2.10
C PHE A 195 -7.78 11.24 -0.65
N ASN A 196 -8.98 10.96 -0.14
CA ASN A 196 -9.31 11.21 1.26
C ASN A 196 -8.38 10.43 2.20
N TYR A 197 -8.09 9.16 1.92
CA TYR A 197 -7.10 8.39 2.69
C TYR A 197 -5.73 9.06 2.70
N CYS A 198 -5.19 9.44 1.54
CA CYS A 198 -3.87 10.06 1.46
C CYS A 198 -3.82 11.43 2.17
N GLU A 199 -4.84 12.26 1.97
CA GLU A 199 -4.95 13.61 2.56
C GLU A 199 -5.00 13.57 4.09
N ASN A 200 -5.61 12.54 4.68
CA ASN A 200 -5.69 12.43 6.14
C ASN A 200 -4.46 11.76 6.76
N VAL A 201 -3.78 10.87 6.04
CA VAL A 201 -2.77 10.00 6.64
C VAL A 201 -1.34 10.47 6.38
N PHE A 202 -1.03 11.03 5.20
CA PHE A 202 0.33 11.53 4.93
C PHE A 202 0.75 12.71 5.82
N PRO A 203 -0.10 13.72 6.10
CA PRO A 203 0.29 14.80 7.01
C PRO A 203 0.66 14.29 8.42
N LEU A 204 -0.10 13.33 8.92
CA LEU A 204 0.17 12.66 10.19
C LEU A 204 1.51 11.88 10.15
N MET A 205 1.74 11.13 9.07
CA MET A 205 2.98 10.38 8.88
C MET A 205 4.20 11.31 8.86
N PHE A 206 4.12 12.45 8.17
CA PHE A 206 5.22 13.41 8.13
C PHE A 206 5.45 14.10 9.48
N ASP A 207 4.39 14.43 10.22
CA ASP A 207 4.49 14.95 11.59
C ASP A 207 5.26 13.97 12.50
N PHE A 208 4.95 12.67 12.39
CA PHE A 208 5.66 11.61 13.11
C PHE A 208 7.13 11.48 12.71
N LEU A 209 7.45 11.53 11.41
CA LEU A 209 8.82 11.37 10.91
C LEU A 209 9.73 12.57 11.19
N ASN A 210 9.16 13.77 11.31
CA ASN A 210 9.92 15.01 11.51
C ASN A 210 10.48 15.17 12.94
N LYS A 211 10.09 14.32 13.92
CA LYS A 211 10.60 14.42 15.28
C LYS A 211 11.91 13.63 15.46
N PRO A 212 12.89 14.16 16.22
CA PRO A 212 14.18 13.49 16.44
C PRO A 212 14.00 12.10 17.05
N LYS A 213 14.72 11.10 16.51
CA LYS A 213 14.74 9.72 17.03
C LYS A 213 15.41 9.62 18.42
N ASP A 214 16.19 10.64 18.83
CA ASP A 214 17.05 10.62 20.02
C ASP A 214 16.34 10.88 21.37
N GLU A 215 15.09 11.34 21.37
CA GLU A 215 14.31 11.53 22.62
C GLU A 215 13.67 10.23 23.14
N VAL A 216 13.72 9.13 22.36
CA VAL A 216 13.02 7.88 22.66
C VAL A 216 13.80 6.96 23.61
N ASN A 217 15.11 7.17 23.77
CA ASN A 217 15.97 6.24 24.52
C ASN A 217 16.39 6.72 25.92
N GLN A 218 15.86 7.83 26.44
CA GLN A 218 16.30 8.38 27.74
C GLN A 218 15.41 8.07 28.94
N ASN A 219 14.28 7.36 28.78
CA ASN A 219 13.45 6.96 29.91
C ASN A 219 12.99 5.49 29.81
N PHE A 220 13.97 4.58 29.74
CA PHE A 220 13.77 3.18 30.12
C PHE A 220 14.43 2.91 31.47
#